data_AF-A0A9X8YR14-F1
#
_entry.id   AF-A0A9X8YR14-F1
#
_cell.length_a   1.000
_cell.length_b   1.000
_cell.length_c   1.000
_cell.angle_alpha   90.00
_cell.angle_beta   90.00
_cell.angle_gamma   90.00
#
_symmetry.space_group_name_H-M   'P 1'
#
loop_
_entity.id
_entity.type
_entity.pdbx_description
1 polymer ?
#
loop_
_entity_poly.entity_id
_entity_poly.type
_entity_poly.pdbx_seq_one_letter_code
_entity_poly.pdbx_strand_id
1 'polypeptide(L)'
;LLALLPWIVIRSWRYNAIMSSYRGVRFNYVCRTGRAYWALLFCPLLLIIGLYVGLIILLGIGSGLGSINAIAFMLVLTLILAVPAFAAVNGIISALQHDLYVNNLFFGRTPFIAELKKSAFIKFALIGLLIFLPFMLVALVCIGSFFFTLYQMVLMGMLTNEAIDVLVLDNISSLLLMMVVLLIGALVASSYQVVAQRNYLFNQARLNGDIKLHSSMKTLPYMGLLITNTLITLFSLGLAAPVAEVRHARYLAAC
;
A
#
# COMPACT_ATOMS: atom_id res chain seq x y z
N LEU A 1 18.90 2.63 -12.66
CA LEU A 1 17.92 1.58 -12.31
C LEU A 1 16.48 2.09 -12.31
N LEU A 2 16.18 3.21 -11.62
CA LEU A 2 14.83 3.77 -11.50
C LEU A 2 14.15 4.10 -12.84
N ALA A 3 14.89 4.66 -13.81
CA ALA A 3 14.38 4.97 -15.16
C ALA A 3 14.01 3.73 -15.99
N LEU A 4 14.45 2.52 -15.60
CA LEU A 4 14.09 1.28 -16.30
C LEU A 4 12.79 0.66 -15.76
N LEU A 5 12.32 1.07 -14.57
CA LEU A 5 11.15 0.48 -13.92
C LEU A 5 9.89 0.54 -14.81
N PRO A 6 9.50 1.69 -15.39
CA PRO A 6 8.28 1.75 -16.22
C PRO A 6 8.38 0.82 -17.44
N TRP A 7 9.56 0.73 -18.05
CA TRP A 7 9.78 -0.11 -19.21
C TRP A 7 9.69 -1.60 -18.88
N ILE A 8 10.28 -2.02 -17.76
CA ILE A 8 10.20 -3.41 -17.28
C ILE A 8 8.75 -3.77 -16.94
N VAL A 9 8.05 -2.89 -16.24
CA VAL A 9 6.65 -3.11 -15.84
C VAL A 9 5.74 -3.28 -17.07
N ILE A 10 5.84 -2.39 -18.06
CA ILE A 10 5.07 -2.51 -19.31
C ILE A 10 5.37 -3.81 -20.05
N ARG A 11 6.65 -4.21 -20.11
CA ARG A 11 7.03 -5.46 -20.77
C ARG A 11 6.49 -6.68 -20.03
N SER A 12 6.52 -6.66 -18.70
CA SER A 12 5.93 -7.71 -17.86
C SER A 12 4.42 -7.81 -18.08
N TRP A 13 3.69 -6.68 -18.07
CA TRP A 13 2.26 -6.66 -18.35
C TRP A 13 1.91 -7.14 -19.75
N ARG A 14 2.68 -6.73 -20.76
CA ARG A 14 2.50 -7.19 -22.14
C ARG A 14 2.75 -8.68 -22.28
N TYR A 15 3.79 -9.20 -21.65
CA TYR A 15 4.09 -10.63 -21.64
C TYR A 15 2.93 -11.43 -21.02
N ASN A 16 2.48 -11.02 -19.83
CA ASN A 16 1.38 -11.67 -19.13
C ASN A 16 0.07 -11.64 -19.93
N ALA A 17 -0.23 -10.53 -20.61
CA ALA A 17 -1.41 -10.42 -21.48
C ALA A 17 -1.32 -11.39 -22.67
N ILE A 18 -0.18 -11.44 -23.38
CA ILE A 18 -0.01 -12.32 -24.55
C ILE A 18 -0.06 -13.81 -24.17
N MET A 19 0.43 -14.17 -22.98
CA MET A 19 0.38 -15.54 -22.45
C MET A 19 -0.98 -15.92 -21.87
N SER A 20 -1.88 -14.95 -21.69
CA SER A 20 -3.25 -15.19 -21.22
C SER A 20 -4.19 -15.36 -22.42
N SER A 21 -5.01 -16.40 -22.38
CA SER A 21 -6.07 -16.60 -23.37
C SER A 21 -7.34 -17.10 -22.71
N TYR A 22 -8.49 -16.70 -23.26
CA TYR A 22 -9.79 -17.17 -22.83
C TYR A 22 -10.61 -17.58 -24.05
N ARG A 23 -11.13 -18.81 -24.04
CA ARG A 23 -11.89 -19.40 -25.17
C ARG A 23 -11.16 -19.28 -26.52
N GLY A 24 -9.84 -19.48 -26.51
CA GLY A 24 -9.01 -19.42 -27.72
C GLY A 24 -8.64 -18.00 -28.19
N VAL A 25 -9.16 -16.93 -27.58
CA VAL A 25 -8.80 -15.54 -27.88
C VAL A 25 -7.76 -15.05 -26.87
N ARG A 26 -6.64 -14.51 -27.38
CA ARG A 26 -5.55 -13.99 -26.55
C ARG A 26 -5.78 -12.55 -26.13
N PHE A 27 -5.27 -12.19 -24.96
CA PHE A 27 -5.18 -10.79 -24.56
C PHE A 27 -3.97 -10.12 -25.21
N ASN A 28 -4.04 -8.81 -25.34
CA ASN A 28 -2.94 -7.99 -25.82
C ASN A 28 -2.84 -6.71 -24.98
N TYR A 29 -1.65 -6.14 -24.89
CA TYR A 29 -1.40 -4.91 -24.14
C TYR A 29 -0.55 -3.96 -24.98
N VAL A 30 -1.11 -2.79 -25.29
CA VAL A 30 -0.46 -1.78 -26.14
C VAL A 30 -0.47 -0.45 -25.43
N CYS A 31 0.64 -0.13 -24.76
CA CYS A 31 0.80 1.14 -24.06
C CYS A 31 1.87 2.01 -24.76
N ARG A 32 1.59 3.31 -24.89
CA ARG A 32 2.59 4.29 -25.30
C ARG A 32 3.63 4.46 -24.18
N THR A 33 4.91 4.35 -24.52
CA THR A 33 6.02 4.41 -23.55
C THR A 33 6.02 5.72 -22.76
N GLY A 34 5.87 6.87 -23.41
CA GLY A 34 5.86 8.19 -22.74
C GLY A 34 4.77 8.35 -21.67
N ARG A 35 3.56 7.84 -21.92
CA ARG A 35 2.47 7.87 -20.93
C ARG A 35 2.77 7.03 -19.69
N ALA A 36 3.40 5.88 -19.88
CA ALA A 36 3.77 5.02 -18.77
C ALA A 36 4.89 5.61 -17.92
N TYR A 37 5.88 6.28 -18.52
CA TYR A 37 6.90 7.03 -17.76
C TYR A 37 6.26 8.12 -16.90
N TRP A 38 5.27 8.82 -17.43
CA TRP A 38 4.55 9.84 -16.68
C TRP A 38 3.78 9.25 -15.48
N ALA A 39 2.99 8.20 -15.72
CA ALA A 39 2.11 7.62 -14.71
C ALA A 39 2.84 6.76 -13.66
N LEU A 40 3.92 6.06 -14.04
CA LEU A 40 4.64 5.14 -13.15
C LEU A 40 5.84 5.78 -12.44
N LEU A 41 6.43 6.85 -12.99
CA LEU A 41 7.65 7.44 -12.44
C LEU A 41 7.49 8.92 -12.12
N PHE A 42 7.24 9.77 -13.11
CA PHE A 42 7.27 11.22 -12.88
C PHE A 42 6.16 11.70 -11.95
N CYS A 43 4.91 11.28 -12.18
CA CYS A 43 3.79 11.71 -11.36
C CYS A 43 3.90 11.21 -9.89
N PRO A 44 4.21 9.92 -9.61
CA PRO A 44 4.44 9.47 -8.25
C PRO A 44 5.59 10.23 -7.55
N LEU A 45 6.71 10.47 -8.24
CA LEU A 45 7.83 11.22 -7.67
C LEU A 45 7.43 12.67 -7.34
N LEU A 46 6.73 13.36 -8.23
CA LEU A 46 6.26 14.72 -7.99
C LEU A 46 5.28 14.79 -6.81
N LEU A 47 4.38 13.81 -6.67
CA LEU A 47 3.44 13.77 -5.55
C LEU A 47 4.16 13.53 -4.22
N ILE A 48 5.14 12.62 -4.19
CA ILE A 48 5.93 12.31 -2.99
C ILE A 48 6.80 13.52 -2.60
N ILE A 49 7.51 14.12 -3.56
CA ILE A 49 8.33 15.31 -3.33
C ILE A 49 7.46 16.47 -2.84
N GLY A 50 6.30 16.70 -3.48
CA GLY A 50 5.37 17.75 -3.07
C GLY A 50 4.87 17.55 -1.63
N LEU A 51 4.60 16.31 -1.23
CA LEU A 51 4.22 15.98 0.14
C LEU A 51 5.35 16.27 1.13
N TYR A 52 6.58 15.81 0.86
CA TYR A 52 7.71 16.06 1.76
C TYR A 52 8.06 17.53 1.87
N VAL A 53 8.08 18.26 0.75
CA VAL A 53 8.31 19.71 0.74
C VAL A 53 7.23 20.42 1.55
N GLY A 54 5.96 20.04 1.40
CA GLY A 54 4.86 20.59 2.21
C GLY A 54 5.05 20.35 3.71
N LEU A 55 5.45 19.14 4.11
CA LEU A 55 5.71 18.81 5.52
C LEU A 55 6.92 19.57 6.09
N ILE A 56 7.99 19.72 5.31
CA ILE A 56 9.19 20.46 5.71
C ILE A 56 8.87 21.95 5.89
N ILE A 57 8.12 22.55 4.96
CA ILE A 57 7.67 23.94 5.07
C ILE A 57 6.82 24.13 6.33
N LEU A 58 5.90 23.21 6.60
CA LEU A 58 5.04 23.27 7.78
C LEU A 58 5.85 23.20 9.08
N LEU A 59 6.86 22.33 9.16
CA LEU A 59 7.79 22.27 10.29
C LEU A 59 8.65 23.54 10.40
N GLY A 60 9.12 24.07 9.27
CA GLY A 60 9.93 25.30 9.20
C GLY A 60 9.20 26.52 9.75
N ILE A 61 7.89 26.66 9.45
CA ILE A 61 7.04 27.71 10.04
C ILE A 61 7.03 27.61 11.57
N GLY A 62 6.96 26.40 12.13
CA GLY A 62 7.01 26.18 13.57
C GLY A 62 8.32 26.63 14.22
N SER A 63 9.45 26.34 13.58
CA SER A 63 10.77 26.76 14.06
C SER A 63 11.01 28.28 14.03
N GLY A 64 10.33 29.00 13.12
CA GLY A 64 10.42 30.46 13.03
C GLY A 64 9.69 31.23 14.13
N LEU A 65 8.79 30.58 14.88
CA LEU A 65 7.99 31.22 15.94
C LEU A 65 8.74 31.38 17.27
N GLY A 66 9.97 30.84 17.40
CA GLY A 66 10.87 31.09 18.52
C GLY A 66 10.42 30.57 19.90
N SER A 67 9.25 29.95 20.00
CA SER A 67 8.69 29.40 21.25
C SER A 67 8.64 27.86 21.21
N ILE A 68 9.09 27.22 22.29
CA ILE A 68 9.10 25.76 22.44
C ILE A 68 7.67 25.19 22.27
N ASN A 69 6.66 25.88 22.81
CA ASN A 69 5.27 25.44 22.73
C ASN A 69 4.73 25.51 21.29
N ALA A 70 5.15 26.53 20.52
CA ALA A 70 4.75 26.68 19.12
C ALA A 70 5.38 25.57 18.25
N ILE A 71 6.64 25.22 18.52
CA ILE A 71 7.34 24.12 17.82
C ILE A 71 6.65 22.78 18.11
N ALA A 72 6.36 22.50 19.39
CA ALA A 72 5.67 21.26 19.78
C ALA A 72 4.27 21.15 19.15
N PHE A 73 3.50 22.24 19.14
CA PHE A 73 2.18 22.28 18.51
C PHE A 73 2.27 22.00 17.00
N MET A 74 3.19 22.66 16.30
CA MET A 74 3.38 22.48 14.86
C MET A 74 3.86 21.07 14.53
N LEU A 75 4.72 20.47 15.35
CA LEU A 75 5.14 19.08 15.19
C LEU A 75 3.92 18.13 15.25
N VAL A 76 3.07 18.25 16.27
CA VAL A 76 1.87 17.42 16.39
C VAL A 76 0.93 17.63 15.19
N LEU A 77 0.71 18.89 14.78
CA LEU A 77 -0.10 19.22 13.60
C LEU A 77 0.45 18.56 12.32
N THR A 78 1.78 18.59 12.13
CA THR A 78 2.42 17.98 10.96
C THR A 78 2.22 16.47 10.93
N LEU A 79 2.33 15.78 12.08
CA LEU A 79 2.12 14.33 12.15
C LEU A 79 0.67 13.95 11.85
N ILE A 80 -0.29 14.70 12.39
CA ILE A 80 -1.72 14.48 12.15
C ILE A 80 -2.06 14.65 10.66
N LEU A 81 -1.44 15.60 9.97
CA LEU A 81 -1.66 15.83 8.54
C LEU A 81 -0.85 14.89 7.64
N ALA A 82 0.34 14.46 8.05
CA ALA A 82 1.24 13.62 7.25
C ALA A 82 0.61 12.26 6.93
N VAL A 83 -0.02 11.62 7.92
CA VAL A 83 -0.60 10.27 7.78
C VAL A 83 -1.71 10.22 6.72
N PRO A 84 -2.77 11.06 6.78
CA PRO A 84 -3.81 11.08 5.74
C PRO A 84 -3.30 11.59 4.40
N ALA A 85 -2.35 12.55 4.37
CA ALA A 85 -1.75 13.03 3.13
C ALA A 85 -1.00 11.90 2.41
N PHE A 86 -0.23 11.10 3.16
CA PHE A 86 0.48 9.95 2.62
C PHE A 86 -0.49 8.89 2.06
N ALA A 87 -1.59 8.60 2.78
CA ALA A 87 -2.63 7.71 2.29
C ALA A 87 -3.27 8.24 0.99
N ALA A 88 -3.57 9.54 0.91
CA ALA A 88 -4.15 10.15 -0.28
C ALA A 88 -3.20 10.09 -1.49
N VAL A 89 -1.91 10.37 -1.30
CA VAL A 89 -0.90 10.25 -2.37
C VAL A 89 -0.82 8.81 -2.88
N ASN A 90 -0.76 7.82 -1.99
CA ASN A 90 -0.77 6.42 -2.39
C ASN A 90 -2.06 6.05 -3.17
N GLY A 91 -3.22 6.55 -2.74
CA GLY A 91 -4.48 6.35 -3.47
C GLY A 91 -4.45 6.92 -4.89
N ILE A 92 -3.87 8.11 -5.08
CA ILE A 92 -3.72 8.72 -6.42
C ILE A 92 -2.78 7.88 -7.29
N ILE A 93 -1.65 7.43 -6.73
CA ILE A 93 -0.69 6.56 -7.45
C ILE A 93 -1.38 5.26 -7.87
N SER A 94 -2.12 4.62 -6.98
CA SER A 94 -2.89 3.41 -7.30
C SER A 94 -3.91 3.68 -8.41
N ALA A 95 -4.63 4.80 -8.38
CA ALA A 95 -5.60 5.14 -9.44
C ALA A 95 -4.92 5.26 -10.81
N LEU A 96 -3.78 5.94 -10.88
CA LEU A 96 -3.00 6.12 -12.12
C LEU A 96 -2.48 4.80 -12.68
N GLN A 97 -2.01 3.90 -11.80
CA GLN A 97 -1.52 2.58 -12.20
C GLN A 97 -2.66 1.72 -12.78
N HIS A 98 -3.82 1.68 -12.12
CA HIS A 98 -4.96 0.90 -12.58
C HIS A 98 -5.57 1.48 -13.86
N ASP A 99 -5.60 2.80 -14.01
CA ASP A 99 -6.04 3.48 -15.24
C ASP A 99 -5.11 3.14 -16.42
N LEU A 100 -3.81 3.22 -16.21
CA LEU A 100 -2.80 2.87 -17.21
C LEU A 100 -2.88 1.38 -17.59
N TYR A 101 -3.18 0.50 -16.64
CA TYR A 101 -3.33 -0.92 -16.91
C TYR A 101 -4.58 -1.21 -17.73
N VAL A 102 -5.76 -0.79 -17.28
CA VAL A 102 -7.03 -1.17 -17.93
C VAL A 102 -7.22 -0.54 -19.30
N ASN A 103 -6.89 0.74 -19.48
CA ASN A 103 -7.16 1.45 -20.74
C ASN A 103 -6.22 1.06 -21.89
N ASN A 104 -5.18 0.27 -21.63
CA ASN A 104 -4.25 -0.23 -22.64
C ASN A 104 -4.37 -1.75 -22.87
N LEU A 105 -5.32 -2.41 -22.21
CA LEU A 105 -5.64 -3.83 -22.40
C LEU A 105 -6.60 -4.03 -23.57
N PHE A 106 -6.39 -5.11 -24.31
CA PHE A 106 -7.22 -5.56 -25.42
C PHE A 106 -7.55 -7.05 -25.28
N PHE A 107 -8.77 -7.44 -25.64
CA PHE A 107 -9.19 -8.83 -25.80
C PHE A 107 -9.38 -9.13 -27.28
N GLY A 108 -8.41 -9.81 -27.90
CA GLY A 108 -8.38 -9.95 -29.37
C GLY A 108 -8.30 -8.59 -30.06
N ARG A 109 -9.44 -8.10 -30.57
CA ARG A 109 -9.57 -6.79 -31.23
C ARG A 109 -10.37 -5.76 -30.43
N THR A 110 -11.00 -6.15 -29.33
CA THR A 110 -11.85 -5.25 -28.54
C THR A 110 -11.05 -4.61 -27.39
N PRO A 111 -11.05 -3.27 -27.25
CA PRO A 111 -10.37 -2.61 -26.14
C PRO A 111 -11.19 -2.71 -24.84
N PHE A 112 -10.48 -2.71 -23.71
CA PHE A 112 -11.08 -2.44 -22.41
C PHE A 112 -11.16 -0.92 -22.19
N ILE A 113 -12.32 -0.45 -21.74
CA ILE A 113 -12.57 0.96 -21.46
C ILE A 113 -13.03 1.06 -20.00
N ALA A 114 -12.30 1.82 -19.18
CA ALA A 114 -12.68 2.10 -17.81
C ALA A 114 -12.46 3.58 -17.47
N GLU A 115 -13.54 4.24 -17.02
CA GLU A 115 -13.46 5.59 -16.48
C GLU A 115 -13.32 5.53 -14.96
N LEU A 116 -12.08 5.64 -14.48
CA LEU A 116 -11.77 5.54 -13.06
C LEU A 116 -11.77 6.90 -12.38
N LYS A 117 -12.58 7.07 -11.33
CA LYS A 117 -12.57 8.28 -10.52
C LYS A 117 -11.44 8.21 -9.49
N LYS A 118 -10.48 9.14 -9.57
CA LYS A 118 -9.37 9.25 -8.59
C LYS A 118 -9.86 9.41 -7.15
N SER A 119 -10.97 10.11 -6.94
CA SER A 119 -11.58 10.30 -5.61
C SER A 119 -12.07 9.00 -4.98
N ALA A 120 -12.43 7.98 -5.77
CA ALA A 120 -12.82 6.67 -5.23
C ALA A 120 -11.60 5.95 -4.63
N PHE A 121 -10.45 5.99 -5.31
CA PHE A 121 -9.21 5.38 -4.81
C PHE A 121 -8.67 6.07 -3.57
N ILE A 122 -8.78 7.41 -3.48
CA ILE A 122 -8.43 8.15 -2.27
C ILE A 122 -9.31 7.70 -1.10
N LYS A 123 -10.62 7.54 -1.31
CA LYS A 123 -11.53 7.01 -0.27
C LYS A 123 -11.12 5.62 0.20
N PHE A 124 -10.77 4.71 -0.72
CA PHE A 124 -10.31 3.37 -0.34
C PHE A 124 -9.01 3.41 0.47
N ALA A 125 -8.07 4.29 0.10
CA ALA A 125 -6.82 4.47 0.84
C ALA A 125 -7.08 5.01 2.26
N LEU A 126 -7.96 6.01 2.40
CA LEU A 126 -8.34 6.57 3.70
C LEU A 126 -9.10 5.59 4.59
N ILE A 127 -10.01 4.79 4.03
CA ILE A 127 -10.69 3.73 4.80
C ILE A 127 -9.67 2.66 5.23
N GLY A 128 -8.75 2.28 4.35
CA GLY A 128 -7.65 1.36 4.72
C GLY A 128 -6.78 1.91 5.85
N LEU A 129 -6.49 3.21 5.83
CA LEU A 129 -5.80 3.89 6.94
C LEU A 129 -6.61 3.85 8.24
N LEU A 130 -7.92 4.09 8.17
CA LEU A 130 -8.79 4.05 9.34
C LEU A 130 -8.87 2.64 9.95
N ILE A 131 -8.86 1.60 9.11
CA ILE A 131 -8.76 0.20 9.54
C ILE A 131 -7.41 -0.08 10.21
N PHE A 132 -6.33 0.54 9.74
CA PHE A 132 -4.99 0.37 10.30
C PHE A 132 -4.77 1.11 11.63
N LEU A 133 -5.44 2.25 11.83
CA LEU A 133 -5.31 3.12 12.99
C LEU A 133 -5.43 2.41 14.36
N PRO A 134 -6.44 1.55 14.63
CA PRO A 134 -6.50 0.85 15.92
C PRO A 134 -5.29 -0.06 16.17
N PHE A 135 -4.78 -0.74 15.15
CA PHE A 135 -3.56 -1.56 15.27
C PHE A 135 -2.33 -0.68 15.53
N MET A 136 -2.25 0.48 14.89
CA MET A 136 -1.20 1.47 15.15
C MET A 136 -1.25 1.98 16.60
N LEU A 137 -2.43 2.26 17.15
CA LEU A 137 -2.58 2.69 18.54
C LEU A 137 -2.18 1.59 19.52
N VAL A 138 -2.61 0.34 19.29
CA VAL A 138 -2.19 -0.80 20.13
C VAL A 138 -0.67 -0.97 20.07
N ALA A 139 -0.07 -0.88 18.88
CA ALA A 139 1.37 -0.93 18.70
C ALA A 139 2.10 0.20 19.47
N LEU A 140 1.57 1.43 19.47
CA LEU A 140 2.09 2.55 20.23
C LEU A 140 2.01 2.31 21.76
N VAL A 141 0.93 1.69 22.23
CA VAL A 141 0.79 1.31 23.65
C VAL A 141 1.83 0.25 24.03
N CYS A 142 2.06 -0.74 23.16
CA CYS A 142 3.08 -1.79 23.40
C CYS A 142 4.49 -1.19 23.55
N ILE A 143 4.87 -0.23 22.71
CA ILE A 143 6.20 0.40 22.76
C ILE A 143 6.29 1.57 23.77
N GLY A 144 5.17 1.97 24.37
CA GLY A 144 5.11 3.12 25.27
C GLY A 144 6.06 3.01 26.48
N SER A 145 6.19 1.82 27.06
CA SER A 145 7.11 1.56 28.18
C SER A 145 8.57 1.76 27.80
N PHE A 146 8.94 1.33 26.59
CA PHE A 146 10.29 1.48 26.05
C PHE A 146 10.66 2.96 25.83
N PHE A 147 9.77 3.75 25.22
CA PHE A 147 10.04 5.18 25.03
C PHE A 147 10.04 5.95 26.35
N PHE A 148 9.19 5.58 27.29
CA PHE A 148 9.12 6.23 28.60
C PHE A 148 10.39 6.02 29.41
N THR A 149 10.89 4.78 29.48
CA THR A 149 12.15 4.44 30.17
C THR A 149 13.35 5.07 29.47
N LEU A 150 13.40 5.05 28.14
CA LEU A 150 14.43 5.75 27.36
C LEU A 150 14.45 7.26 27.66
N TYR A 151 13.28 7.90 27.71
CA TYR A 151 13.17 9.31 28.07
C TYR A 151 13.70 9.59 29.48
N GLN A 152 13.39 8.74 30.46
CA GLN A 152 13.93 8.88 31.83
C GLN A 152 15.45 8.73 31.87
N MET A 153 16.02 7.78 31.14
CA MET A 153 17.48 7.60 31.07
C MET A 153 18.19 8.81 30.45
N VAL A 154 17.59 9.42 29.42
CA VAL A 154 18.08 10.67 28.81
C VAL A 154 18.10 11.80 29.85
N LEU A 155 17.02 11.95 30.63
CA LEU A 155 16.93 13.01 31.66
C LEU A 155 17.93 12.84 32.80
N MET A 156 18.18 11.61 33.24
CA MET A 156 19.10 11.30 34.33
C MET A 156 20.57 11.24 33.88
N GLY A 157 20.86 11.43 32.58
CA GLY A 157 22.22 11.39 32.03
C GLY A 157 22.87 10.00 32.08
N MET A 158 22.08 8.93 32.28
CA MET A 158 22.57 7.55 32.44
C MET A 158 22.65 6.79 31.11
N LEU A 159 22.87 7.49 30.01
CA LEU A 159 22.83 6.91 28.67
C LEU A 159 24.17 6.25 28.32
N THR A 160 24.44 5.10 28.94
CA THR A 160 25.58 4.24 28.63
C THR A 160 25.16 3.12 27.67
N ASN A 161 26.12 2.58 26.90
CA ASN A 161 25.84 1.47 25.98
C ASN A 161 25.26 0.25 26.70
N GLU A 162 25.76 -0.04 27.90
CA GLU A 162 25.29 -1.15 28.75
C GLU A 162 23.84 -0.94 29.23
N ALA A 163 23.46 0.29 29.57
CA ALA A 163 22.08 0.60 29.99
C ALA A 163 21.07 0.43 28.84
N ILE A 164 21.49 0.73 27.60
CA ILE A 164 20.66 0.54 26.41
C ILE A 164 20.45 -0.95 26.12
N ASP A 165 21.49 -1.77 26.24
CA ASP A 165 21.40 -3.22 26.01
C ASP A 165 20.44 -3.88 27.02
N VAL A 166 20.52 -3.48 28.29
CA VAL A 166 19.59 -3.95 29.34
C VAL A 166 18.16 -3.49 29.06
N LEU A 167 17.97 -2.23 28.65
CA LEU A 167 16.66 -1.68 28.30
C LEU A 167 16.00 -2.45 27.16
N VAL A 168 16.76 -2.74 26.10
CA VAL A 168 16.27 -3.51 24.96
C VAL A 168 15.90 -4.91 25.40
N LEU A 169 16.77 -5.59 26.16
CA LEU A 169 16.53 -6.96 26.63
C LEU A 169 15.23 -7.06 27.47
N ASP A 170 14.99 -6.09 28.36
CA ASP A 170 13.79 -6.00 29.18
C ASP A 170 12.51 -5.79 28.34
N ASN A 171 12.61 -5.03 27.25
CA ASN A 171 11.48 -4.71 26.36
C ASN A 171 11.42 -5.56 25.08
N ILE A 172 12.21 -6.63 24.94
CA ILE A 172 12.19 -7.49 23.74
C ILE A 172 10.78 -8.00 23.43
N SER A 173 10.05 -8.40 24.47
CA SER A 173 8.70 -8.95 24.32
C SER A 173 7.72 -7.90 23.78
N SER A 174 7.77 -6.67 24.26
CA SER A 174 6.90 -5.58 23.83
C SER A 174 7.25 -5.06 22.44
N LEU A 175 8.55 -5.03 22.10
CA LEU A 175 9.03 -4.71 20.75
C LEU A 175 8.58 -5.76 19.72
N LEU A 176 8.71 -7.04 20.05
CA LEU A 176 8.22 -8.12 19.18
C LEU A 176 6.70 -8.09 19.02
N LEU A 177 5.97 -7.86 20.11
CA LEU A 177 4.51 -7.76 20.08
C LEU A 177 4.05 -6.61 19.18
N MET A 178 4.69 -5.44 19.26
CA MET A 178 4.43 -4.30 18.39
C MET A 178 4.57 -4.69 16.91
N MET A 179 5.66 -5.38 16.54
CA MET A 179 5.88 -5.81 15.15
C MET A 179 4.77 -6.74 14.66
N VAL A 180 4.34 -7.69 15.50
CA VAL A 180 3.25 -8.63 15.17
C VAL A 180 1.92 -7.90 14.99
N VAL A 181 1.60 -6.96 15.89
CA VAL A 181 0.37 -6.15 15.80
C VAL A 181 0.35 -5.31 14.52
N LEU A 182 1.47 -4.66 14.17
CA LEU A 182 1.59 -3.89 12.93
C LEU A 182 1.49 -4.77 11.69
N LEU A 183 2.08 -5.97 11.72
CA LEU A 183 1.98 -6.93 10.61
C LEU A 183 0.53 -7.36 10.36
N ILE A 184 -0.20 -7.69 11.43
CA ILE A 184 -1.63 -8.04 11.34
C ILE A 184 -2.44 -6.84 10.84
N GLY A 185 -2.21 -5.65 11.40
CA GLY A 185 -2.88 -4.44 10.94
C GLY A 185 -2.64 -4.15 9.46
N ALA A 186 -1.39 -4.28 9.00
CA ALA A 186 -1.02 -4.09 7.61
C ALA A 186 -1.66 -5.14 6.70
N LEU A 187 -1.73 -6.40 7.13
CA LEU A 187 -2.41 -7.47 6.40
C LEU A 187 -3.91 -7.19 6.22
N VAL A 188 -4.59 -6.76 7.30
CA VAL A 188 -6.02 -6.44 7.27
C VAL A 188 -6.29 -5.23 6.34
N ALA A 189 -5.52 -4.15 6.50
CA ALA A 189 -5.67 -2.93 5.72
C ALA A 189 -5.36 -3.15 4.22
N SER A 190 -4.28 -3.87 3.91
CA SER A 190 -3.92 -4.20 2.52
C SER A 190 -4.95 -5.14 1.87
N SER A 191 -5.45 -6.13 2.59
CA SER A 191 -6.53 -7.03 2.12
C SER A 191 -7.79 -6.25 1.75
N TYR A 192 -8.18 -5.26 2.57
CA TYR A 192 -9.30 -4.37 2.25
C TYR A 192 -9.03 -3.56 0.97
N GLN A 193 -7.86 -2.92 0.87
CA GLN A 193 -7.53 -2.06 -0.27
C GLN A 193 -7.53 -2.84 -1.59
N VAL A 194 -6.92 -4.03 -1.63
CA VAL A 194 -6.88 -4.87 -2.83
C VAL A 194 -8.30 -5.25 -3.29
N VAL A 195 -9.16 -5.67 -2.36
CA VAL A 195 -10.54 -6.06 -2.67
C VAL A 195 -11.37 -4.84 -3.13
N ALA A 196 -11.28 -3.71 -2.44
CA ALA A 196 -12.04 -2.51 -2.77
C ALA A 196 -11.64 -1.94 -4.14
N GLN A 197 -10.34 -1.85 -4.41
CA GLN A 197 -9.81 -1.36 -5.69
C GLN A 197 -10.22 -2.30 -6.84
N ARG A 198 -10.11 -3.62 -6.65
CA ARG A 198 -10.50 -4.59 -7.68
C ARG A 198 -11.99 -4.58 -7.97
N ASN A 199 -12.83 -4.63 -6.94
CA ASN A 199 -14.29 -4.55 -7.13
C ASN A 199 -14.68 -3.27 -7.87
N TYR A 200 -14.11 -2.14 -7.48
CA TYR A 200 -14.37 -0.87 -8.16
C TYR A 200 -13.90 -0.88 -9.63
N LEU A 201 -12.68 -1.36 -9.89
CA LEU A 201 -12.09 -1.43 -11.22
C LEU A 201 -12.95 -2.26 -12.18
N PHE A 202 -13.26 -3.49 -11.80
CA PHE A 202 -14.04 -4.39 -12.65
C PHE A 202 -15.47 -3.88 -12.83
N ASN A 203 -16.10 -3.33 -11.79
CA ASN A 203 -17.43 -2.75 -11.90
C ASN A 203 -17.50 -1.47 -12.76
N GLN A 204 -16.38 -0.86 -13.11
CA GLN A 204 -16.32 0.27 -14.06
C GLN A 204 -15.78 -0.14 -15.44
N ALA A 205 -15.12 -1.30 -15.54
CA ALA A 205 -14.55 -1.79 -16.78
C ALA A 205 -15.63 -2.33 -17.74
N ARG A 206 -15.58 -1.88 -18.98
CA ARG A 206 -16.44 -2.35 -20.08
C ARG A 206 -15.59 -2.90 -21.21
N LEU A 207 -16.06 -3.96 -21.83
CA LEU A 207 -15.51 -4.52 -23.05
C LEU A 207 -16.36 -4.07 -24.24
N ASN A 208 -15.75 -3.34 -25.18
CA ASN A 208 -16.41 -2.80 -26.37
C ASN A 208 -17.66 -1.93 -26.09
N GLY A 209 -17.82 -1.39 -24.88
CA GLY A 209 -18.97 -0.55 -24.48
C GLY A 209 -20.19 -1.31 -23.95
N ASP A 210 -20.43 -2.52 -24.44
CA ASP A 210 -21.67 -3.28 -24.17
C ASP A 210 -21.56 -4.25 -22.98
N ILE A 211 -20.42 -4.91 -22.81
CA ILE A 211 -20.25 -5.95 -21.78
C ILE A 211 -19.57 -5.32 -20.57
N LYS A 212 -20.31 -5.19 -19.47
CA LYS A 212 -19.79 -4.70 -18.20
C LYS A 212 -19.20 -5.84 -17.38
N LEU A 213 -17.98 -5.68 -16.88
CA LEU A 213 -17.39 -6.63 -15.95
C LEU A 213 -17.95 -6.41 -14.53
N HIS A 214 -17.86 -7.44 -13.70
CA HIS A 214 -18.26 -7.38 -12.31
C HIS A 214 -17.26 -8.15 -11.45
N SER A 215 -16.95 -7.65 -10.25
CA SER A 215 -16.24 -8.42 -9.23
C SER A 215 -16.90 -8.25 -7.87
N SER A 216 -17.04 -9.38 -7.18
CA SER A 216 -17.79 -9.58 -5.94
C SER A 216 -16.91 -10.02 -4.78
N MET A 217 -15.61 -9.72 -4.84
CA MET A 217 -14.64 -10.14 -3.83
C MET A 217 -15.02 -9.60 -2.44
N LYS A 218 -14.77 -10.42 -1.42
CA LYS A 218 -15.00 -10.09 -0.02
C LYS A 218 -13.67 -10.05 0.72
N THR A 219 -13.55 -9.14 1.69
CA THR A 219 -12.30 -8.89 2.42
C THR A 219 -11.90 -10.05 3.33
N LEU A 220 -12.82 -10.59 4.14
CA LEU A 220 -12.51 -11.68 5.07
C LEU A 220 -12.09 -12.98 4.37
N PRO A 221 -12.80 -13.48 3.33
CA PRO A 221 -12.36 -14.69 2.63
C PRO A 221 -11.03 -14.48 1.91
N TYR A 222 -10.78 -13.28 1.35
CA TYR A 222 -9.50 -12.95 0.74
C TYR A 222 -8.35 -12.94 1.77
N MET A 223 -8.59 -12.36 2.94
CA MET A 223 -7.61 -12.34 4.03
C MET A 223 -7.33 -13.74 4.57
N GLY A 224 -8.36 -14.58 4.75
CA GLY A 224 -8.18 -15.98 5.15
C GLY A 224 -7.40 -16.80 4.12
N LEU A 225 -7.63 -16.54 2.83
CA LEU A 225 -6.81 -17.11 1.76
C LEU A 225 -5.35 -16.64 1.86
N LEU A 226 -5.15 -15.33 2.07
CA LEU A 226 -3.94 -14.66 2.58
C LEU A 226 -3.13 -15.55 3.53
N ILE A 227 -3.70 -15.66 4.72
CA ILE A 227 -3.09 -16.31 5.87
C ILE A 227 -2.80 -17.78 5.56
N THR A 228 -3.77 -18.52 5.03
CA THR A 228 -3.56 -19.95 4.75
C THR A 228 -2.50 -20.19 3.68
N ASN A 229 -2.41 -19.34 2.66
CA ASN A 229 -1.36 -19.41 1.65
C ASN A 229 0.01 -19.12 2.27
N THR A 230 0.13 -18.09 3.10
CA THR A 230 1.40 -17.77 3.78
C THR A 230 1.85 -18.90 4.72
N LEU A 231 0.92 -19.53 5.45
CA LEU A 231 1.23 -20.66 6.33
C LEU A 231 1.70 -21.88 5.53
N ILE A 232 1.02 -22.21 4.43
CA ILE A 232 1.43 -23.31 3.55
C ILE A 232 2.83 -23.07 2.99
N THR A 233 3.12 -21.84 2.53
CA THR A 233 4.46 -21.51 2.03
C THR A 233 5.52 -21.52 3.13
N LEU A 234 5.19 -21.05 4.33
CA LEU A 234 6.12 -20.99 5.45
C LEU A 234 6.50 -22.40 5.93
N PHE A 235 5.51 -23.26 6.19
CA PHE A 235 5.74 -24.63 6.67
C PHE A 235 6.34 -25.55 5.61
N SER A 236 6.19 -25.23 4.33
CA SER A 236 6.83 -25.97 3.23
C SER A 236 8.20 -25.43 2.85
N LEU A 237 8.75 -24.45 3.59
CA LEU A 237 10.00 -23.75 3.24
C LEU A 237 9.99 -23.21 1.81
N GLY A 238 8.83 -22.76 1.34
CA GLY A 238 8.61 -22.22 0.00
C GLY A 238 8.23 -23.25 -1.08
N LEU A 239 8.34 -24.56 -0.81
CA LEU A 239 8.06 -25.60 -1.81
C LEU A 239 6.59 -25.62 -2.28
N ALA A 240 5.66 -25.20 -1.43
CA ALA A 240 4.24 -25.13 -1.76
C ALA A 240 3.80 -23.75 -2.31
N ALA A 241 4.73 -22.87 -2.68
CA ALA A 241 4.43 -21.63 -3.41
C ALA A 241 3.52 -21.82 -4.65
N PRO A 242 3.74 -22.81 -5.55
CA PRO A 242 2.84 -23.00 -6.70
C PRO A 242 1.40 -23.34 -6.30
N VAL A 243 1.22 -24.06 -5.19
CA VAL A 243 -0.12 -24.40 -4.67
C VAL A 243 -0.84 -23.15 -4.17
N ALA A 244 -0.12 -22.27 -3.46
CA ALA A 244 -0.66 -20.99 -3.00
C ALA A 244 -1.12 -20.11 -4.17
N GLU A 245 -0.32 -20.02 -5.24
CA GLU A 245 -0.66 -19.27 -6.46
C GLU A 245 -1.90 -19.82 -7.17
N VAL A 246 -2.02 -21.15 -7.28
CA VAL A 246 -3.21 -21.78 -7.88
C VAL A 246 -4.48 -21.49 -7.05
N ARG A 247 -4.38 -21.56 -5.72
CA ARG A 247 -5.52 -21.22 -4.82
C ARG A 247 -5.91 -19.75 -4.95
N HIS A 248 -4.93 -18.85 -5.02
CA HIS A 248 -5.16 -17.42 -5.24
C HIS A 248 -5.87 -17.17 -6.58
N ALA A 249 -5.35 -17.72 -7.68
CA ALA A 249 -5.96 -17.58 -9.00
C ALA A 249 -7.40 -18.14 -9.07
N ARG A 250 -7.67 -19.28 -8.43
CA ARG A 250 -9.02 -19.86 -8.35
C ARG A 250 -10.01 -18.95 -7.62
N TYR A 251 -9.59 -18.35 -6.50
CA TYR A 251 -10.43 -17.41 -5.77
C TYR A 251 -10.75 -16.17 -6.61
N LEU A 252 -9.74 -15.61 -7.29
CA LEU A 252 -9.91 -14.47 -8.18
C LEU A 252 -10.82 -14.77 -9.38
N ALA A 253 -10.84 -16.00 -9.88
CA ALA A 253 -11.73 -16.39 -10.98
C ALA A 253 -13.19 -16.60 -10.54
N ALA A 254 -13.40 -16.96 -9.27
CA ALA A 254 -14.73 -17.21 -8.71
C ALA A 254 -15.46 -15.93 -8.28
N CYS A 255 -14.76 -14.80 -8.11
CA CYS A 255 -15.28 -13.57 -7.51
C CYS A 255 -15.22 -12.36 -8.43
#